data_AF-A0A1F2X8Y6-F1
#
_entry.id   AF-A0A1F2X8Y6-F1
#
_cell.length_a   1.000
_cell.length_b   1.000
_cell.length_c   1.000
_cell.angle_alpha   90.00
_cell.angle_beta   90.00
_cell.angle_gamma   90.00
#
_symmetry.space_group_name_H-M   'P 1'
#
loop_
_entity.id
_entity.type
_entity.pdbx_description
1 polymer ?
#
loop_
_entity_poly.entity_id
_entity_poly.type
_entity_poly.pdbx_seq_one_letter_code
_entity_poly.pdbx_strand_id
1 'polypeptide(L)' 'MGANYRVVKIVEFSKIGATGDIERYNRITAVTTKGTSFTSDVPESKTTRDEVDRILAAKAKELDSIMG' A
#
# COMPACT_ATOMS: atom_id res chain seq x y z
N MET A 1 -13.00 -5.51 13.52
CA MET A 1 -13.16 -4.36 12.62
C MET A 1 -12.67 -4.78 11.25
N GLY A 2 -13.54 -4.82 10.24
CA GLY A 2 -13.15 -5.20 8.87
C GLY A 2 -12.31 -4.09 8.23
N ALA A 3 -11.27 -4.46 7.50
CA ALA A 3 -10.46 -3.49 6.77
C ALA A 3 -11.35 -2.74 5.75
N ASN A 4 -11.27 -1.41 5.72
CA ASN A 4 -12.02 -0.55 4.77
C ASN A 4 -11.46 -0.61 3.34
N TYR A 5 -10.66 -1.63 3.02
CA TYR A 5 -10.04 -1.84 1.73
C TYR A 5 -9.89 -3.34 1.45
N ARG A 6 -9.79 -3.68 0.18
CA ARG A 6 -9.46 -5.00 -0.33
C ARG A 6 -8.19 -4.92 -1.15
N VAL A 7 -7.17 -5.69 -0.80
CA VAL A 7 -5.96 -5.82 -1.63
C VAL A 7 -6.33 -6.58 -2.91
N VAL A 8 -5.94 -6.05 -4.06
CA VAL A 8 -6.26 -6.59 -5.38
C VAL A 8 -5.01 -7.07 -6.11
N LYS A 9 -3.88 -6.41 -5.89
CA LYS A 9 -2.62 -6.77 -6.53
C LYS A 9 -1.44 -6.43 -5.63
N ILE A 10 -0.43 -7.28 -5.64
CA ILE A 10 0.88 -7.00 -5.06
C ILE A 10 1.90 -7.23 -6.16
N VAL A 11 2.77 -6.26 -6.39
CA VAL A 11 3.85 -6.34 -7.38
C VAL A 11 5.16 -6.02 -6.69
N GLU A 12 6.05 -6.98 -6.69
CA GLU A 12 7.42 -6.83 -6.21
C GLU A 12 8.24 -6.14 -7.30
N PHE A 13 8.99 -5.11 -6.93
CA PHE A 13 9.90 -4.44 -7.85
C PHE A 13 11.12 -3.91 -7.11
N SER A 14 12.23 -3.84 -7.81
CA SER A 14 13.49 -3.33 -7.27
C SER A 14 13.82 -1.98 -7.91
N LYS A 15 14.34 -1.05 -7.12
CA LYS A 15 14.90 0.23 -7.59
C LYS A 15 16.35 0.33 -7.15
N ILE A 16 17.15 1.03 -7.93
CA ILE A 16 18.50 1.41 -7.51
C ILE A 16 18.35 2.65 -6.63
N GLY A 17 18.70 2.52 -5.35
CA GLY A 17 18.69 3.59 -4.37
C GLY A 17 19.77 4.63 -4.66
N ALA A 18 19.71 5.77 -3.96
CA ALA A 18 20.64 6.88 -4.18
C ALA A 18 22.12 6.53 -3.90
N THR A 19 22.38 5.49 -3.11
CA THR A 19 23.72 4.99 -2.78
C THR A 19 24.25 3.94 -3.76
N GLY A 20 23.46 3.52 -4.74
CA GLY A 20 23.78 2.43 -5.67
C GLY A 20 23.32 1.04 -5.20
N ASP A 21 22.72 0.94 -4.01
CA ASP A 21 22.17 -0.31 -3.49
C ASP A 21 20.84 -0.68 -4.16
N ILE A 22 20.57 -1.99 -4.27
CA ILE A 22 19.27 -2.48 -4.76
C ILE A 22 18.27 -2.43 -3.62
N GLU A 23 17.31 -1.51 -3.71
CA GLU A 23 16.19 -1.40 -2.79
C GLU A 23 14.98 -2.17 -3.34
N ARG A 24 14.44 -3.09 -2.54
CA ARG A 24 13.25 -3.87 -2.91
C ARG A 24 11.99 -3.26 -2.32
N TYR A 25 10.95 -3.20 -3.14
CA TYR A 25 9.67 -2.61 -2.80
C TYR A 25 8.52 -3.51 -3.27
N ASN A 26 7.44 -3.44 -2.52
CA ASN A 26 6.15 -4.06 -2.82
C ASN A 26 5.15 -2.96 -3.15
N ARG A 27 4.74 -2.87 -4.41
CA ARG A 27 3.62 -2.04 -4.83
C ARG A 27 2.33 -2.80 -4.57
N ILE A 28 1.59 -2.35 -3.57
CA ILE A 28 0.32 -2.93 -3.16
C ILE A 28 -0.81 -2.07 -3.73
N THR A 29 -1.62 -2.66 -4.61
CA THR A 29 -2.87 -2.08 -5.09
C THR A 29 -4.01 -2.58 -4.23
N ALA A 30 -4.76 -1.65 -3.64
CA ALA A 30 -5.96 -1.93 -2.88
C ALA A 30 -7.14 -1.10 -3.42
N VAL A 31 -8.35 -1.56 -3.13
CA VAL A 31 -9.60 -0.90 -3.48
C VAL A 31 -10.38 -0.64 -2.22
N THR A 32 -10.83 0.59 -1.99
CA THR A 32 -11.67 0.94 -0.83
C THR A 32 -13.04 0.25 -0.94
N THR A 33 -13.78 0.19 0.17
CA THR A 33 -15.17 -0.30 0.16
C THR A 33 -16.09 0.51 -0.77
N LYS A 34 -15.73 1.75 -1.09
CA LYS A 34 -16.45 2.62 -2.04
C LYS A 34 -16.06 2.39 -3.51
N GLY A 35 -15.13 1.48 -3.80
CA GLY A 35 -14.70 1.16 -5.17
C GLY A 35 -13.55 2.00 -5.70
N THR A 36 -12.92 2.85 -4.86
CA THR A 36 -11.76 3.65 -5.27
C THR A 36 -10.49 2.82 -5.20
N SER A 37 -9.79 2.69 -6.32
CA SER A 37 -8.49 1.99 -6.38
C SER A 37 -7.34 2.93 -6.00
N PHE A 38 -6.39 2.41 -5.22
CA PHE A 38 -5.19 3.13 -4.82
C PHE A 38 -3.98 2.20 -4.74
N THR A 39 -2.79 2.78 -4.88
CA THR A 39 -1.52 2.06 -4.79
C THR A 39 -0.64 2.64 -3.70
N SER A 40 0.08 1.77 -2.99
CA SER A 40 1.11 2.14 -2.02
C SER A 40 2.37 1.34 -2.30
N ASP A 41 3.48 2.06 -2.41
CA ASP A 41 4.80 1.46 -2.52
C ASP A 41 5.33 1.28 -1.09
N VAL A 42 5.53 0.03 -0.67
CA VAL A 42 6.01 -0.33 0.67
C VAL A 42 7.37 -1.01 0.53
N PRO A 43 8.44 -0.55 1.22
CA PRO A 43 9.72 -1.22 1.16
C PRO A 43 9.62 -2.64 1.72
N GLU A 44 10.38 -3.58 1.15
CA GLU A 44 10.37 -5.00 1.54
C GLU A 44 10.59 -5.18 3.05
N SER A 45 11.52 -4.39 3.61
CA SER A 45 11.83 -4.35 5.05
C SER A 45 10.65 -3.95 5.95
N LYS A 46 9.63 -3.30 5.39
CA LYS A 46 8.39 -2.91 6.09
C LYS A 46 7.16 -3.65 5.59
N THR A 47 7.32 -4.72 4.82
CA THR A 47 6.18 -5.51 4.28
C THR A 47 5.68 -6.54 5.30
N THR A 48 5.59 -6.14 6.58
CA THR A 48 4.88 -6.94 7.58
C THR A 48 3.38 -6.69 7.44
N ARG A 49 2.57 -7.69 7.79
CA ARG A 49 1.11 -7.59 7.66
C ARG A 49 0.54 -6.39 8.41
N ASP A 50 0.99 -6.15 9.65
CA ASP A 50 0.55 -5.02 10.48
C ASP A 50 0.91 -3.66 9.89
N GLU A 51 2.12 -3.49 9.36
CA GLU A 51 2.56 -2.22 8.78
C GLU A 51 1.86 -1.95 7.44
N VAL A 52 1.73 -2.98 6.61
CA VAL A 52 0.93 -2.91 5.37
C VAL A 52 -0.51 -2.54 5.71
N ASP A 53 -1.11 -3.19 6.71
CA ASP A 53 -2.48 -2.92 7.11
C ASP A 53 -2.64 -1.49 7.63
N ARG A 54 -1.68 -0.97 8.41
CA ARG A 54 -1.67 0.44 8.84
C ARG A 54 -1.58 1.41 7.68
N ILE A 55 -0.66 1.18 6.74
CA ILE A 55 -0.46 2.05 5.57
C ILE A 55 -1.72 2.07 4.71
N LEU A 56 -2.29 0.90 4.42
CA LEU A 56 -3.49 0.79 3.59
C LEU A 56 -4.74 1.32 4.29
N ALA A 57 -4.89 1.08 5.60
CA ALA A 57 -6.02 1.62 6.38
C ALA A 57 -5.98 3.15 6.46
N ALA A 58 -4.80 3.74 6.69
CA ALA A 58 -4.62 5.18 6.72
C ALA A 58 -5.00 5.82 5.37
N LYS A 59 -4.51 5.25 4.27
CA LYS A 59 -4.79 5.74 2.91
C LYS A 59 -6.24 5.54 2.51
N ALA A 60 -6.84 4.40 2.83
CA ALA A 60 -8.25 4.15 2.58
C ALA A 60 -9.13 5.16 3.33
N LYS A 61 -8.82 5.44 4.61
CA LYS A 61 -9.54 6.44 5.41
C LYS A 61 -9.41 7.84 4.83
N GLU A 62 -8.22 8.25 4.40
CA GLU A 62 -7.98 9.54 3.75
C GLU A 62 -8.80 9.69 2.46
N LEU A 63 -8.78 8.68 1.59
CA LEU A 63 -9.57 8.67 0.35
C LEU A 63 -11.07 8.69 0.62
N ASP A 64 -11.52 7.97 1.64
CA ASP A 64 -12.91 7.97 2.09
C ASP A 64 -13.38 9.34 2.60
N SER A 65 -12.49 10.10 3.24
CA SER A 65 -12.76 11.47 3.72
C SER A 65 -12.72 12.53 2.61
N ILE A 66 -11.95 12.31 1.53
CA ILE A 66 -11.87 13.25 0.40
C ILE A 66 -13.06 13.08 -0.56
N MET A 67 -13.53 11.84 -0.75
CA MET A 67 -14.65 11.53 -1.63
C MET A 67 -16.01 11.42 -0.90
N GLY A 68 -16.08 11.89 0.34
CA GLY A 68 -17.26 11.87 1.21
C GLY A 68 -18.01 13.19 1.25
#